data_AF-A0A6G3XJ72-F1
#
_entry.id   AF-A0A6G3XJ72-F1
#
_cell.length_a   1.000
_cell.length_b   1.000
_cell.length_c   1.000
_cell.angle_alpha   90.00
_cell.angle_beta   90.00
_cell.angle_gamma   90.00
#
_symmetry.space_group_name_H-M   'P 1'
#
loop_
_entity.id
_entity.type
_entity.pdbx_description
1 polymer ?
#
loop_
_entity_poly.entity_id
_entity_poly.type
_entity_poly.pdbx_seq_one_letter_code
_entity_poly.pdbx_strand_id
1 'polypeptide(L)'
;GWAGPGGGRVGYLDPPTMWRATSVQACGLWPFAAGSGAPMSGVPLGQHMFTGATVCGDPLSWFTRARYISNPSLFMLGMPGLGKSTLINRMLIGLSATGVVPLVLGDLKPDYADTVRALGGQVISIGRGVGGINVLDPGAMGAAADRIGGEAGQALAAETHGRVLNMVAALITIVRGRPMDDHEQSVLSVCLHHLRERTPRGRTLLLPDLLKVLDEGPARVRAVTLDRGDDSRYRDAVDPLHRSLLGILDGPLGDTFASETSTHIDPDATAVCIDIS
;
A
#
# COMPACT_ATOMS: atom_id res chain seq x y z
N GLY A 1 -8.57 -50.73 -32.05
CA GLY A 1 -8.47 -51.98 -32.83
C GLY A 1 -7.69 -51.74 -34.10
N TRP A 2 -7.17 -52.78 -34.75
CA TRP A 2 -6.33 -52.67 -35.96
C TRP A 2 -7.13 -53.03 -37.23
N ALA A 3 -6.85 -52.35 -38.34
CA ALA A 3 -7.55 -52.57 -39.60
C ALA A 3 -6.88 -53.69 -40.42
N GLY A 4 -7.67 -54.70 -40.82
CA GLY A 4 -7.25 -55.80 -41.69
C GLY A 4 -8.14 -57.04 -41.57
N PRO A 5 -8.04 -58.02 -42.49
CA PRO A 5 -8.73 -59.30 -42.39
C PRO A 5 -8.37 -60.01 -41.07
N GLY A 6 -9.37 -60.34 -40.25
CA GLY A 6 -9.17 -60.88 -38.90
C GLY A 6 -9.05 -59.83 -37.78
N GLY A 7 -9.12 -58.53 -38.10
CA GLY A 7 -9.11 -57.44 -37.13
C GLY A 7 -10.49 -56.99 -36.68
N GLY A 8 -10.59 -56.47 -35.44
CA GLY A 8 -11.80 -55.88 -34.87
C GLY A 8 -11.62 -54.42 -34.48
N ARG A 9 -12.65 -53.59 -34.66
CA ARG A 9 -12.69 -52.22 -34.14
C ARG A 9 -13.06 -52.25 -32.65
N VAL A 10 -12.36 -51.44 -31.86
CA VAL A 10 -12.62 -51.26 -30.42
C VAL A 10 -13.10 -49.83 -30.26
N GLY A 11 -14.31 -49.65 -29.73
CA GLY A 11 -14.99 -48.34 -29.65
C GLY A 11 -14.44 -47.40 -28.58
N TYR A 12 -13.76 -47.95 -27.56
CA TYR A 12 -13.12 -47.18 -26.50
C TYR A 12 -11.82 -47.87 -26.12
N LEU A 13 -10.69 -47.17 -26.26
CA LEU A 13 -9.43 -47.63 -25.72
C LEU A 13 -9.35 -47.05 -24.31
N ASP A 14 -9.34 -47.89 -23.28
CA ASP A 14 -9.03 -47.39 -21.94
C ASP A 14 -7.65 -46.73 -22.00
N PRO A 15 -7.49 -45.50 -21.50
CA PRO A 15 -6.17 -44.90 -21.43
C PRO A 15 -5.29 -45.83 -20.59
N PRO A 16 -4.05 -46.12 -21.02
CA PRO A 16 -3.15 -46.95 -20.23
C PRO A 16 -3.01 -46.34 -18.83
N THR A 17 -2.96 -47.20 -17.82
CA THR A 17 -2.77 -46.76 -16.43
C THR A 17 -1.53 -45.89 -16.34
N MET A 18 -1.73 -44.60 -16.03
CA MET A 18 -0.63 -43.65 -15.92
C MET A 18 0.02 -43.82 -14.55
N TRP A 19 1.28 -44.24 -14.54
CA TRP A 19 2.10 -44.35 -13.34
C TRP A 19 3.07 -43.18 -13.29
N ARG A 20 3.19 -42.52 -12.13
CA ARG A 20 4.18 -41.46 -11.89
C ARG A 20 5.24 -41.98 -10.93
N ALA A 21 6.50 -41.94 -11.35
CA ALA A 21 7.65 -42.26 -10.52
C ALA A 21 8.70 -41.14 -10.62
N THR A 22 9.55 -41.00 -9.61
CA THR A 22 10.69 -40.09 -9.70
C THR A 22 11.76 -40.68 -10.63
N SER A 23 12.61 -39.85 -11.22
CA SER A 23 13.77 -40.31 -12.00
C SER A 23 14.76 -41.15 -11.19
N VAL A 24 14.65 -41.11 -9.86
CA VAL A 24 15.41 -41.95 -8.92
C VAL A 24 14.86 -43.40 -8.91
N GLN A 25 13.55 -43.59 -9.05
CA GLN A 25 12.89 -44.89 -8.94
C GLN A 25 12.69 -45.58 -10.30
N ALA A 26 12.45 -44.80 -11.36
CA ALA A 26 12.32 -45.31 -12.73
C ALA A 26 13.58 -44.92 -13.53
N CYS A 27 14.66 -45.68 -13.35
CA CYS A 27 15.94 -45.42 -13.99
C CYS A 27 15.87 -45.65 -15.52
N GLY A 28 16.04 -44.57 -16.29
CA GLY A 28 16.12 -44.60 -17.74
C GLY A 28 16.25 -43.20 -18.33
N LEU A 29 16.90 -43.07 -19.47
CA LEU A 29 16.92 -41.81 -20.22
C LEU A 29 15.49 -41.57 -20.72
N TRP A 30 14.77 -40.64 -20.10
CA TRP A 30 13.43 -40.24 -20.53
C TRP A 30 13.59 -39.01 -21.46
N PRO A 31 13.64 -39.19 -22.80
CA PRO A 31 14.01 -38.11 -23.73
C PRO A 31 12.93 -37.04 -23.86
N PHE A 32 11.76 -37.26 -23.28
CA PHE A 32 10.74 -36.23 -23.13
C PHE A 32 11.10 -35.41 -21.89
N ALA A 33 11.86 -34.33 -22.07
CA ALA A 33 11.88 -33.27 -21.08
C ALA A 33 10.44 -32.74 -20.95
N ALA A 34 9.65 -33.34 -20.05
CA ALA A 34 8.41 -32.74 -19.63
C ALA A 34 8.81 -31.39 -19.03
N GLY A 35 8.24 -30.31 -19.56
CA GLY A 35 8.40 -28.99 -18.96
C GLY A 35 8.18 -29.10 -17.45
N SER A 36 8.96 -28.35 -16.67
CA SER A 36 8.83 -28.32 -15.22
C SER A 36 7.36 -28.31 -14.84
N GLY A 37 6.95 -29.21 -13.95
CA GLY A 37 5.54 -29.30 -13.53
C GLY A 37 5.01 -27.95 -13.02
N ALA A 38 3.69 -27.81 -12.99
CA ALA A 38 3.05 -26.62 -12.45
C ALA A 38 3.62 -26.28 -11.05
N PRO A 39 3.90 -25.00 -10.76
CA PRO A 39 4.39 -24.62 -9.45
C PRO A 39 3.35 -25.02 -8.40
N MET A 40 3.75 -25.86 -7.44
CA MET A 40 2.86 -26.35 -6.38
C MET A 40 2.98 -25.54 -5.09
N SER A 41 3.88 -24.55 -5.06
CA SER A 41 4.12 -23.69 -3.88
C SER A 41 3.27 -22.43 -3.95
N GLY A 42 2.59 -22.12 -2.85
CA GLY A 42 1.78 -20.93 -2.67
C GLY A 42 0.28 -21.19 -2.72
N VAL A 43 -0.49 -20.13 -2.92
CA VAL A 43 -1.95 -20.20 -2.97
C VAL A 43 -2.42 -20.96 -4.22
N PRO A 44 -3.32 -21.95 -4.12
CA PRO A 44 -3.87 -22.64 -5.28
C PRO A 44 -4.64 -21.66 -6.18
N LEU A 45 -4.17 -21.39 -7.39
CA LEU A 45 -4.79 -20.42 -8.32
C LEU A 45 -5.77 -21.07 -9.29
N GLY A 46 -5.43 -22.25 -9.80
CA GLY A 46 -6.23 -22.91 -10.83
C GLY A 46 -5.62 -24.23 -11.28
N GLN A 47 -5.89 -24.60 -12.53
CA GLN A 47 -5.41 -25.85 -13.14
C GLN A 47 -4.54 -25.57 -14.36
N HIS A 48 -3.49 -26.36 -14.49
CA HIS A 48 -2.61 -26.35 -15.65
C HIS A 48 -3.38 -26.90 -16.87
N MET A 49 -3.41 -26.13 -17.96
CA MET A 49 -4.31 -26.38 -19.10
C MET A 49 -4.12 -27.76 -19.75
N PHE A 50 -2.90 -28.30 -19.76
CA PHE A 50 -2.61 -29.58 -20.42
C PHE A 50 -2.68 -30.79 -19.51
N THR A 51 -2.40 -30.62 -18.22
CA THR A 51 -2.20 -31.74 -17.29
C THR A 51 -3.27 -31.82 -16.22
N GLY A 52 -4.09 -30.78 -16.05
CA GLY A 52 -5.07 -30.66 -14.98
C GLY A 52 -4.46 -30.50 -13.58
N ALA A 53 -3.12 -30.49 -13.46
CA ALA A 53 -2.44 -30.31 -12.18
C ALA A 53 -2.75 -28.94 -11.60
N THR A 54 -2.87 -28.84 -10.28
CA THR A 54 -3.06 -27.55 -9.60
C THR A 54 -1.88 -26.63 -9.87
N VAL A 55 -2.16 -25.38 -10.24
CA VAL A 55 -1.17 -24.31 -10.31
C VAL A 55 -1.34 -23.47 -9.06
N CYS A 56 -0.29 -23.38 -8.26
CA CYS A 56 -0.21 -22.54 -7.08
C CYS A 56 0.73 -21.36 -7.32
N GLY A 57 0.37 -20.19 -6.79
CA GLY A 57 1.27 -19.06 -6.82
C GLY A 57 0.79 -17.85 -6.08
N ASP A 58 1.77 -17.17 -5.48
CA ASP A 58 1.65 -15.87 -4.86
C ASP A 58 3.09 -15.32 -4.69
N PRO A 59 3.28 -13.99 -4.68
CA PRO A 59 4.61 -13.40 -4.65
C PRO A 59 5.39 -13.73 -3.37
N LEU A 60 4.73 -13.99 -2.25
CA LEU A 60 5.40 -14.24 -0.98
C LEU A 60 5.95 -15.66 -0.90
N SER A 61 5.16 -16.68 -1.23
CA SER A 61 5.57 -18.08 -1.25
C SER A 61 6.60 -18.36 -2.34
N TRP A 62 6.45 -17.75 -3.51
CA TRP A 62 7.43 -17.87 -4.59
C TRP A 62 8.78 -17.26 -4.23
N PHE A 63 8.80 -16.17 -3.48
CA PHE A 63 10.03 -15.57 -2.99
C PHE A 63 10.63 -16.35 -1.81
N THR A 64 9.87 -16.52 -0.72
CA THR A 64 10.37 -17.02 0.56
C THR A 64 10.60 -18.53 0.59
N ARG A 65 9.67 -19.32 0.04
CA ARG A 65 9.68 -20.79 0.17
C ARG A 65 10.30 -21.45 -1.06
N ALA A 66 9.84 -21.05 -2.25
CA ALA A 66 10.24 -21.71 -3.49
C ALA A 66 11.49 -21.09 -4.15
N ARG A 67 11.82 -19.84 -3.81
CA ARG A 67 12.92 -19.05 -4.40
C ARG A 67 12.86 -19.00 -5.93
N TYR A 68 11.65 -18.92 -6.49
CA TYR A 68 11.42 -18.77 -7.93
C TYR A 68 11.63 -17.32 -8.41
N ILE A 69 11.42 -16.36 -7.52
CA ILE A 69 11.60 -14.93 -7.78
C ILE A 69 12.58 -14.34 -6.77
N SER A 70 13.27 -13.27 -7.16
CA SER A 70 14.26 -12.58 -6.33
C SER A 70 13.69 -11.46 -5.45
N ASN A 71 12.42 -11.08 -5.66
CA ASN A 71 11.75 -10.00 -4.95
C ASN A 71 10.24 -10.34 -4.83
N PRO A 72 9.60 -10.21 -3.66
CA PRO A 72 8.18 -10.53 -3.47
C PRO A 72 7.25 -9.43 -4.04
N SER A 73 7.37 -9.16 -5.33
CA SER A 73 6.56 -8.16 -6.03
C SER A 73 5.77 -8.82 -7.16
N LEU A 74 4.53 -8.36 -7.33
CA LEU A 74 3.61 -8.82 -8.37
C LEU A 74 3.09 -7.61 -9.14
N PHE A 75 3.21 -7.65 -10.46
CA PHE A 75 2.58 -6.69 -11.36
C PHE A 75 1.47 -7.38 -12.14
N MET A 76 0.22 -6.97 -11.93
CA MET A 76 -0.93 -7.60 -12.54
C MET A 76 -1.62 -6.68 -13.56
N LEU A 77 -1.58 -7.10 -14.82
CA LEU A 77 -2.27 -6.45 -15.94
C LEU A 77 -3.47 -7.28 -16.39
N GLY A 78 -4.56 -6.61 -16.73
CA GLY A 78 -5.74 -7.25 -17.29
C GLY A 78 -6.76 -6.22 -17.73
N MET A 79 -7.47 -6.49 -18.82
CA MET A 79 -8.60 -5.65 -19.23
C MET A 79 -9.71 -5.70 -18.16
N PRO A 80 -10.50 -4.62 -18.00
CA PRO A 80 -11.66 -4.63 -17.11
C PRO A 80 -12.56 -5.84 -17.40
N GLY A 81 -13.01 -6.53 -16.35
CA GLY A 81 -13.90 -7.70 -16.47
C GLY A 81 -13.22 -9.05 -16.69
N LEU A 82 -11.89 -9.12 -16.81
CA LEU A 82 -11.16 -10.39 -17.00
C LEU A 82 -10.70 -11.08 -15.69
N GLY A 83 -11.29 -10.73 -14.55
CA GLY A 83 -11.00 -11.43 -13.29
C GLY A 83 -9.68 -11.05 -12.59
N LYS A 84 -9.10 -9.88 -12.90
CA LYS A 84 -7.90 -9.34 -12.22
C LYS A 84 -8.08 -9.34 -10.69
N SER A 85 -9.11 -8.65 -10.20
CA SER A 85 -9.40 -8.54 -8.78
C SER A 85 -9.79 -9.89 -8.15
N THR A 86 -10.44 -10.78 -8.92
CA THR A 86 -10.75 -12.16 -8.48
C THR A 86 -9.49 -12.97 -8.20
N LEU A 87 -8.48 -12.89 -9.07
CA LEU A 87 -7.22 -13.59 -8.87
C LEU A 87 -6.45 -13.05 -7.66
N ILE A 88 -6.42 -11.72 -7.48
CA ILE A 88 -5.79 -11.07 -6.32
C ILE A 88 -6.53 -11.46 -5.02
N ASN A 89 -7.86 -11.41 -5.00
CA ASN A 89 -8.66 -11.84 -3.84
C ASN A 89 -8.37 -13.30 -3.47
N ARG A 90 -8.21 -14.18 -4.47
CA ARG A 90 -7.85 -15.57 -4.22
C ARG A 90 -6.48 -15.69 -3.54
N MET A 91 -5.48 -14.97 -4.03
CA MET A 91 -4.16 -14.88 -3.38
C MET A 91 -4.27 -14.31 -1.95
N LEU A 92 -5.04 -13.24 -1.77
CA LEU A 92 -5.25 -12.56 -0.49
C LEU A 92 -5.85 -13.52 0.56
N ILE A 93 -6.91 -14.25 0.21
CA ILE A 93 -7.54 -15.25 1.09
C ILE A 93 -6.55 -16.36 1.43
N GLY A 94 -5.86 -16.90 0.43
CA GLY A 94 -4.91 -18.00 0.65
C GLY A 94 -3.72 -17.58 1.50
N LEU A 95 -3.23 -16.35 1.34
CA LEU A 95 -2.15 -15.79 2.15
C LEU A 95 -2.60 -15.52 3.58
N SER A 96 -3.80 -14.99 3.76
CA SER A 96 -4.42 -14.78 5.08
C SER A 96 -4.50 -16.08 5.88
N ALA A 97 -4.87 -17.18 5.23
CA ALA A 97 -4.90 -18.51 5.85
C ALA A 97 -3.50 -19.02 6.28
N THR A 98 -2.41 -18.44 5.76
CA THR A 98 -1.03 -18.77 6.15
C THR A 98 -0.43 -17.81 7.18
N GLY A 99 -1.23 -16.90 7.73
CA GLY A 99 -0.81 -15.92 8.74
C GLY A 99 -0.23 -14.63 8.17
N VAL A 100 -0.43 -14.34 6.88
CA VAL A 100 -0.06 -13.05 6.28
C VAL A 100 -1.23 -12.09 6.43
N VAL A 101 -1.01 -10.92 7.04
CA VAL A 101 -2.04 -9.89 7.16
C VAL A 101 -2.07 -9.05 5.88
N PRO A 102 -3.14 -9.08 5.07
CA PRO A 102 -3.24 -8.27 3.87
C PRO A 102 -3.60 -6.82 4.22
N LEU A 103 -2.93 -5.88 3.55
CA LEU A 103 -3.14 -4.45 3.68
C LEU A 103 -3.44 -3.86 2.30
N VAL A 104 -4.72 -3.51 2.07
CA VAL A 104 -5.19 -2.87 0.84
C VAL A 104 -5.34 -1.37 1.12
N LEU A 105 -4.48 -0.54 0.51
CA LEU A 105 -4.36 0.90 0.86
C LEU A 105 -5.13 1.85 -0.07
N GLY A 106 -5.97 1.33 -0.96
CA GLY A 106 -6.70 2.16 -1.93
C GLY A 106 -7.63 1.34 -2.81
N ASP A 107 -8.77 0.94 -2.26
CA ASP A 107 -9.83 0.22 -2.96
C ASP A 107 -10.77 1.22 -3.66
N LEU A 108 -10.47 1.56 -4.93
CA LEU A 108 -11.25 2.53 -5.73
C LEU A 108 -12.57 1.98 -6.25
N LYS A 109 -12.65 0.67 -6.40
CA LYS A 109 -13.88 -0.08 -6.64
C LYS A 109 -13.93 -1.05 -5.48
N PRO A 110 -15.06 -1.26 -4.78
CA PRO A 110 -15.11 -2.10 -3.58
C PRO A 110 -14.90 -3.59 -3.93
N ASP A 111 -13.72 -3.92 -4.43
CA ASP A 111 -13.29 -5.22 -4.95
C ASP A 111 -12.73 -6.07 -3.80
N TYR A 112 -12.15 -5.44 -2.78
CA TYR A 112 -11.50 -6.12 -1.65
C TYR A 112 -12.24 -5.91 -0.33
N ALA A 113 -13.01 -4.83 -0.18
CA ALA A 113 -13.75 -4.52 1.05
C ALA A 113 -14.59 -5.70 1.57
N ASP A 114 -15.36 -6.36 0.69
CA ASP A 114 -16.20 -7.49 1.08
C ASP A 114 -15.38 -8.72 1.47
N THR A 115 -14.27 -8.98 0.78
CA THR A 115 -13.34 -10.07 1.14
C THR A 115 -12.72 -9.81 2.52
N VAL A 116 -12.30 -8.58 2.80
CA VAL A 116 -11.72 -8.21 4.09
C VAL A 116 -12.74 -8.34 5.22
N ARG A 117 -13.99 -7.91 5.01
CA ARG A 117 -15.09 -8.16 5.97
C ARG A 117 -15.31 -9.65 6.22
N ALA A 118 -15.30 -10.47 5.17
CA ALA A 118 -15.47 -11.92 5.28
C ALA A 118 -14.32 -12.61 6.05
N LEU A 119 -13.11 -12.03 6.00
CA LEU A 119 -11.95 -12.49 6.78
C LEU A 119 -11.97 -11.98 8.23
N GLY A 120 -13.01 -11.24 8.64
CA GLY A 120 -13.10 -10.61 9.97
C GLY A 120 -12.17 -9.42 10.13
N GLY A 121 -11.70 -8.84 9.02
CA GLY A 121 -10.78 -7.71 9.01
C GLY A 121 -11.47 -6.35 9.11
N GLN A 122 -10.65 -5.32 9.16
CA GLN A 122 -11.06 -3.92 9.27
C GLN A 122 -11.24 -3.30 7.87
N VAL A 123 -12.38 -2.65 7.64
CA VAL A 123 -12.58 -1.78 6.47
C VAL A 123 -12.69 -0.35 6.96
N ILE A 124 -11.81 0.52 6.46
CA ILE A 124 -11.72 1.94 6.79
C ILE A 124 -12.19 2.72 5.57
N SER A 125 -13.36 3.35 5.66
CA SER A 125 -13.91 4.17 4.58
C SER A 125 -13.37 5.60 4.66
N ILE A 126 -12.82 6.08 3.54
CA ILE A 126 -12.12 7.36 3.46
C ILE A 126 -12.63 8.11 2.24
N GLY A 127 -13.15 9.32 2.47
CA GLY A 127 -13.81 10.08 1.42
C GLY A 127 -14.55 11.28 1.99
N ARG A 128 -15.01 12.16 1.10
CA ARG A 128 -15.70 13.39 1.52
C ARG A 128 -16.97 13.06 2.31
N GLY A 129 -17.07 13.62 3.51
CA GLY A 129 -18.20 13.40 4.41
C GLY A 129 -18.30 11.99 5.00
N VAL A 130 -17.36 11.09 4.72
CA VAL A 130 -17.35 9.71 5.24
C VAL A 130 -16.29 9.54 6.31
N GLY A 131 -15.05 9.95 6.01
CA GLY A 131 -13.92 9.79 6.90
C GLY A 131 -12.68 10.45 6.34
N GLY A 132 -11.84 10.99 7.22
CA GLY A 132 -10.57 11.61 6.84
C GLY A 132 -9.37 10.95 7.49
N ILE A 133 -8.21 11.28 6.94
CA ILE A 133 -6.87 10.92 7.40
C ILE A 133 -6.13 12.22 7.71
N ASN A 134 -5.63 12.36 8.92
CA ASN A 134 -4.77 13.48 9.24
C ASN A 134 -3.33 13.20 8.82
N VAL A 135 -2.81 13.93 7.84
CA VAL A 135 -1.42 13.79 7.36
C VAL A 135 -0.39 14.36 8.34
N LEU A 136 -0.83 15.24 9.26
CA LEU A 136 0.01 15.77 10.33
C LEU A 136 0.05 14.85 11.57
N ASP A 137 -0.74 13.78 11.58
CA ASP A 137 -0.76 12.84 12.68
C ASP A 137 0.55 12.04 12.71
N PRO A 138 1.34 12.13 13.80
CA PRO A 138 2.55 11.34 13.94
C PRO A 138 2.28 9.83 14.13
N GLY A 139 1.02 9.45 14.36
CA GLY A 139 0.57 8.08 14.52
C GLY A 139 1.26 7.35 15.68
N ALA A 140 1.37 6.03 15.55
CA ALA A 140 1.98 5.17 16.57
C ALA A 140 3.45 5.53 16.88
N MET A 141 4.19 6.08 15.92
CA MET A 141 5.59 6.49 16.13
C MET A 141 5.70 7.69 17.07
N GLY A 142 4.79 8.67 16.95
CA GLY A 142 4.73 9.81 17.88
C GLY A 142 4.45 9.36 19.31
N ALA A 143 3.43 8.52 19.49
CA ALA A 143 3.09 7.96 20.80
C ALA A 143 4.24 7.13 21.39
N ALA A 144 4.96 6.37 20.56
CA ALA A 144 6.14 5.63 20.98
C ALA A 144 7.29 6.56 21.39
N ALA A 145 7.52 7.66 20.68
CA ALA A 145 8.55 8.64 21.01
C ALA A 145 8.33 9.26 22.40
N ASP A 146 7.08 9.67 22.68
CA ASP A 146 6.70 10.21 23.98
C ASP A 146 6.85 9.19 25.12
N ARG A 147 6.55 7.91 24.84
CA ARG A 147 6.67 6.83 25.83
C ARG A 147 8.12 6.44 26.12
N ILE A 148 8.98 6.43 25.11
CA ILE A 148 10.40 6.06 25.26
C ILE A 148 11.16 7.16 26.00
N GLY A 149 10.96 8.43 25.61
CA GLY A 149 11.64 9.57 26.22
C GLY A 149 13.17 9.55 26.08
N GLY A 150 13.85 10.49 26.74
CA GLY A 150 15.31 10.61 26.69
C GLY A 150 15.88 10.84 25.29
N GLU A 151 17.12 10.43 25.06
CA GLU A 151 17.81 10.59 23.76
C GLU A 151 17.15 9.75 22.65
N ALA A 152 16.75 8.51 22.96
CA ALA A 152 16.09 7.62 22.01
C ALA A 152 14.70 8.15 21.59
N GLY A 153 13.92 8.69 22.53
CA GLY A 153 12.64 9.34 22.24
C GLY A 153 12.82 10.61 21.41
N GLN A 154 13.85 11.41 21.67
CA GLN A 154 14.17 12.59 20.85
C GLN A 154 14.55 12.21 19.41
N ALA A 155 15.36 11.18 19.22
CA ALA A 155 15.70 10.66 17.90
C ALA A 155 14.45 10.19 17.14
N LEU A 156 13.56 9.44 17.80
CA LEU A 156 12.31 8.98 17.19
C LEU A 156 11.34 10.14 16.89
N ALA A 157 11.30 11.17 17.75
CA ALA A 157 10.52 12.38 17.51
C ALA A 157 11.04 13.20 16.32
N ALA A 158 12.35 13.20 16.08
CA ALA A 158 12.97 13.81 14.90
C ALA A 158 12.65 13.01 13.63
N GLU A 159 12.73 11.67 13.68
CA GLU A 159 12.34 10.82 12.55
C GLU A 159 10.85 11.01 12.19
N THR A 160 9.99 11.02 13.20
CA THR A 160 8.54 11.25 13.05
C THR A 160 8.27 12.60 12.36
N HIS A 161 9.02 13.64 12.74
CA HIS A 161 8.92 14.94 12.10
C HIS A 161 9.29 14.89 10.61
N GLY A 162 10.41 14.24 10.28
CA GLY A 162 10.82 14.05 8.88
C GLY A 162 9.78 13.28 8.05
N ARG A 163 9.11 12.29 8.65
CA ARG A 163 8.02 11.54 7.99
C ARG A 163 6.81 12.44 7.71
N VAL A 164 6.36 13.22 8.69
CA VAL A 164 5.25 14.17 8.52
C VAL A 164 5.59 15.20 7.43
N LEU A 165 6.80 15.77 7.46
CA LEU A 165 7.28 16.71 6.44
C LEU A 165 7.22 16.09 5.05
N ASN A 166 7.75 14.87 4.87
CA ASN A 166 7.77 14.17 3.59
C ASN A 166 6.35 13.85 3.08
N MET A 167 5.44 13.46 3.98
CA MET A 167 4.05 13.16 3.64
C MET A 167 3.31 14.42 3.17
N VAL A 168 3.43 15.54 3.88
CA VAL A 168 2.83 16.82 3.49
C VAL A 168 3.43 17.33 2.17
N ALA A 169 4.75 17.23 2.01
CA ALA A 169 5.42 17.62 0.77
C ALA A 169 5.00 16.77 -0.44
N ALA A 170 4.82 15.46 -0.24
CA ALA A 170 4.29 14.56 -1.27
C ALA A 170 2.86 14.93 -1.65
N LEU A 171 1.99 15.21 -0.66
CA LEU A 171 0.61 15.64 -0.92
C LEU A 171 0.56 16.95 -1.72
N ILE A 172 1.35 17.94 -1.33
CA ILE A 172 1.47 19.21 -2.06
C ILE A 172 1.95 18.96 -3.49
N THR A 173 2.98 18.12 -3.67
CA THR A 173 3.52 17.79 -5.00
C THR A 173 2.48 17.12 -5.90
N ILE A 174 1.66 16.21 -5.35
CA ILE A 174 0.59 15.53 -6.08
C ILE A 174 -0.49 16.53 -6.54
N VAL A 175 -0.96 17.38 -5.63
CA VAL A 175 -2.02 18.36 -5.94
C VAL A 175 -1.53 19.44 -6.90
N ARG A 176 -0.28 19.87 -6.75
CA ARG A 176 0.33 20.92 -7.58
C ARG A 176 0.81 20.40 -8.94
N GLY A 177 1.13 19.11 -9.07
CA GLY A 177 1.68 18.50 -10.29
C GLY A 177 3.14 18.89 -10.59
N ARG A 178 3.84 19.54 -9.65
CA ARG A 178 5.27 19.86 -9.72
C ARG A 178 5.93 19.70 -8.34
N PRO A 179 7.23 19.38 -8.27
CA PRO A 179 7.92 19.29 -6.99
C PRO A 179 7.90 20.62 -6.23
N MET A 180 8.02 20.53 -4.90
CA MET A 180 8.26 21.68 -4.04
C MET A 180 9.68 22.20 -4.20
N ASP A 181 9.86 23.51 -4.07
CA ASP A 181 11.17 24.13 -4.09
C ASP A 181 11.87 23.94 -2.72
N ASP A 182 13.20 23.83 -2.69
CA ASP A 182 14.00 23.59 -1.45
C ASP A 182 13.68 24.63 -0.35
N HIS A 183 13.39 25.86 -0.78
CA HIS A 183 12.98 26.94 0.10
C HIS A 183 11.64 26.67 0.77
N GLU A 184 10.63 26.23 -0.01
CA GLU A 184 9.30 25.91 0.52
C GLU A 184 9.37 24.75 1.51
N GLN A 185 10.22 23.75 1.23
CA GLN A 185 10.43 22.62 2.12
C GLN A 185 11.06 23.05 3.46
N SER A 186 12.00 24.01 3.40
CA SER A 186 12.62 24.60 4.60
C SER A 186 11.60 25.38 5.43
N VAL A 187 10.77 26.20 4.78
CA VAL A 187 9.67 26.93 5.43
C VAL A 187 8.68 25.97 6.07
N LEU A 188 8.26 24.93 5.35
CA LEU A 188 7.33 23.91 5.83
C LEU A 188 7.88 23.20 7.08
N SER A 189 9.14 22.78 7.05
CA SER A 189 9.82 22.15 8.20
C SER A 189 9.77 23.03 9.45
N VAL A 190 10.12 24.31 9.32
CA VAL A 190 10.10 25.26 10.45
C VAL A 190 8.67 25.50 10.94
N CYS A 191 7.69 25.60 10.05
CA CYS A 191 6.29 25.75 10.43
C CYS A 191 5.80 24.54 11.23
N LEU A 192 6.11 23.32 10.78
CA LEU A 192 5.75 22.08 11.48
C LEU A 192 6.43 21.99 12.86
N HIS A 193 7.70 22.39 12.97
CA HIS A 193 8.41 22.45 14.24
C HIS A 193 7.75 23.46 15.20
N HIS A 194 7.48 24.67 14.70
CA HIS A 194 6.85 25.73 15.45
C HIS A 194 5.45 25.33 15.95
N LEU A 195 4.67 24.71 15.07
CA LEU A 195 3.32 24.26 15.36
C LEU A 195 3.32 23.15 16.43
N ARG A 196 4.26 22.20 16.33
CA ARG A 196 4.39 21.11 17.31
C ARG A 196 4.81 21.60 18.70
N GLU A 197 5.75 22.55 18.79
CA GLU A 197 6.20 23.10 20.08
C GLU A 197 5.09 23.86 20.84
N ARG A 198 4.19 24.52 20.10
CA ARG A 198 3.10 25.32 20.68
C ARG A 198 1.82 24.54 20.95
N THR A 199 1.71 23.33 20.41
CA THR A 199 0.51 22.55 20.53
C THR A 199 0.52 21.75 21.82
N PRO A 200 -0.49 21.91 22.70
CA PRO A 200 -0.59 21.12 23.91
C PRO A 200 -0.65 19.63 23.60
N ARG A 201 -0.09 18.81 24.50
CA ARG A 201 -0.22 17.35 24.40
C ARG A 201 -1.69 16.94 24.32
N GLY A 202 -2.01 16.08 23.37
CA GLY A 202 -3.37 15.59 23.13
C GLY A 202 -4.22 16.44 22.20
N ARG A 203 -3.74 17.59 21.71
CA ARG A 203 -4.39 18.32 20.62
C ARG A 203 -3.89 17.81 19.27
N THR A 204 -4.82 17.40 18.41
CA THR A 204 -4.53 17.03 17.03
C THR A 204 -4.14 18.25 16.20
N LEU A 205 -3.06 18.12 15.42
CA LEU A 205 -2.63 19.13 14.45
C LEU A 205 -3.36 18.91 13.14
N LEU A 206 -3.90 19.97 12.52
CA LEU A 206 -4.56 19.86 11.23
C LEU A 206 -3.92 20.81 10.20
N LEU A 207 -4.10 20.52 8.91
CA LEU A 207 -3.61 21.39 7.83
C LEU A 207 -4.05 22.86 7.95
N PRO A 208 -5.27 23.20 8.42
CA PRO A 208 -5.64 24.59 8.69
C PRO A 208 -4.78 25.29 9.75
N ASP A 209 -4.19 24.55 10.69
CA ASP A 209 -3.27 25.14 11.67
C ASP A 209 -1.93 25.53 11.03
N LEU A 210 -1.49 24.76 10.03
CA LEU A 210 -0.31 25.11 9.25
C LEU A 210 -0.53 26.41 8.45
N LEU A 211 -1.72 26.59 7.87
CA LEU A 211 -2.09 27.85 7.20
C LEU A 211 -2.03 29.05 8.14
N LYS A 212 -2.57 28.91 9.36
CA LYS A 212 -2.53 29.98 10.37
C LYS A 212 -1.09 30.37 10.72
N VAL A 213 -0.18 29.41 10.85
CA VAL A 213 1.25 29.69 11.13
C VAL A 213 1.90 30.45 9.97
N LEU A 214 1.55 30.12 8.73
CA LEU A 214 2.05 30.83 7.55
C LEU A 214 1.51 32.26 7.48
N ASP A 215 0.24 32.48 7.84
CA ASP A 215 -0.38 33.81 7.86
C ASP A 215 0.17 34.69 9.00
N GLU A 216 0.32 34.13 10.21
CA GLU A 216 0.91 34.83 11.36
C GLU A 216 2.38 35.23 11.11
N GLY A 217 3.12 34.41 10.36
CA GLY A 217 4.52 34.63 10.03
C GLY A 217 5.40 34.89 11.26
N PRO A 218 5.50 33.95 12.22
CA PRO A 218 6.31 34.13 13.42
C PRO A 218 7.79 34.30 13.07
N ALA A 219 8.55 34.97 13.94
CA ALA A 219 9.94 35.35 13.68
C ALA A 219 10.84 34.17 13.24
N ARG A 220 10.59 32.95 13.74
CA ARG A 220 11.32 31.74 13.32
C ARG A 220 11.07 31.36 11.86
N VAL A 221 9.83 31.50 11.38
CA VAL A 221 9.47 31.20 9.98
C VAL A 221 10.03 32.29 9.07
N ARG A 222 9.88 33.57 9.45
CA ARG A 222 10.46 34.73 8.72
C ARG A 222 11.99 34.67 8.60
N ALA A 223 12.67 34.13 9.61
CA ALA A 223 14.12 34.00 9.56
C ALA A 223 14.61 33.11 8.40
N VAL A 224 13.81 32.12 7.99
CA VAL A 224 14.16 31.20 6.89
C VAL A 224 13.75 31.74 5.52
N THR A 225 12.75 32.62 5.46
CA THR A 225 12.38 33.33 4.22
C THR A 225 13.38 34.42 3.81
N LEU A 226 14.32 34.78 4.71
CA LEU A 226 15.28 35.88 4.52
C LEU A 226 14.58 37.18 4.11
N ASP A 227 13.43 37.47 4.75
CA ASP A 227 12.58 38.62 4.46
C ASP A 227 13.29 39.97 4.74
N ARG A 228 14.30 39.96 5.63
CA ARG A 228 15.04 41.14 6.11
C ARG A 228 14.11 42.18 6.76
N GLY A 229 13.03 41.73 7.38
CA GLY A 229 12.02 42.59 7.98
C GLY A 229 11.02 43.20 6.99
N ASP A 230 11.07 42.82 5.70
CA ASP A 230 10.09 43.22 4.70
C ASP A 230 8.95 42.21 4.59
N ASP A 231 7.77 42.64 5.04
CA ASP A 231 6.56 41.85 5.05
C ASP A 231 6.09 41.43 3.64
N SER A 232 6.36 42.24 2.61
CA SER A 232 6.02 41.89 1.23
C SER A 232 6.86 40.71 0.74
N ARG A 233 8.16 40.72 1.05
CA ARG A 233 9.08 39.63 0.71
C ARG A 233 8.75 38.34 1.44
N TYR A 234 8.26 38.43 2.67
CA TYR A 234 7.74 37.27 3.38
C TYR A 234 6.56 36.64 2.63
N ARG A 235 5.55 37.46 2.29
CA ARG A 235 4.37 36.98 1.55
C ARG A 235 4.75 36.35 0.21
N ASP A 236 5.59 37.00 -0.57
CA ASP A 236 6.04 36.47 -1.87
C ASP A 236 6.72 35.09 -1.74
N ALA A 237 7.48 34.87 -0.65
CA ALA A 237 8.16 33.61 -0.40
C ALA A 237 7.21 32.47 0.03
N VAL A 238 6.16 32.76 0.81
CA VAL A 238 5.24 31.75 1.35
C VAL A 238 3.98 31.54 0.52
N ASP A 239 3.60 32.51 -0.30
CA ASP A 239 2.39 32.50 -1.14
C ASP A 239 2.25 31.24 -2.03
N PRO A 240 3.32 30.72 -2.68
CA PRO A 240 3.21 29.49 -3.46
C PRO A 240 2.80 28.27 -2.62
N LEU A 241 3.39 28.13 -1.42
CA LEU A 241 3.03 27.10 -0.45
C LEU A 241 1.61 27.32 0.06
N HIS A 242 1.26 28.57 0.38
CA HIS A 242 -0.06 28.98 0.86
C HIS A 242 -1.18 28.61 -0.12
N ARG A 243 -1.01 28.96 -1.40
CA ARG A 243 -1.93 28.59 -2.49
C ARG A 243 -2.11 27.08 -2.64
N SER A 244 -1.04 26.30 -2.42
CA SER A 244 -1.10 24.85 -2.56
C SER A 244 -1.85 24.19 -1.40
N LEU A 245 -1.63 24.69 -0.18
CA LEU A 245 -2.37 24.24 0.99
C LEU A 245 -3.86 24.61 0.92
N LEU A 246 -4.19 25.83 0.46
CA LEU A 246 -5.58 26.22 0.17
C LEU A 246 -6.19 25.31 -0.92
N GLY A 247 -5.44 25.02 -1.98
CA GLY A 247 -5.87 24.09 -3.01
C GLY A 247 -6.12 22.66 -2.53
N ILE A 248 -5.43 22.21 -1.47
CA ILE A 248 -5.72 20.93 -0.81
C ILE A 248 -7.05 21.05 -0.05
N LEU A 249 -7.22 22.08 0.78
CA LEU A 249 -8.38 22.25 1.66
C LEU A 249 -9.69 22.54 0.92
N ASP A 250 -9.66 23.38 -0.12
CA ASP A 250 -10.84 23.72 -0.92
C ASP A 250 -11.03 22.75 -2.10
N GLY A 251 -10.03 21.90 -2.36
CA GLY A 251 -9.99 21.00 -3.48
C GLY A 251 -10.69 19.66 -3.22
N PRO A 252 -10.56 18.72 -4.18
CA PRO A 252 -11.27 17.46 -4.10
C PRO A 252 -10.94 16.55 -2.92
N LEU A 253 -9.82 16.82 -2.27
CA LEU A 253 -9.24 16.04 -1.19
C LEU A 253 -9.39 16.75 0.18
N GLY A 254 -10.01 17.93 0.20
CA GLY A 254 -10.07 18.82 1.36
C GLY A 254 -10.66 18.17 2.59
N ASP A 255 -11.92 17.76 2.52
CA ASP A 255 -12.60 17.11 3.64
C ASP A 255 -11.87 15.85 4.14
N THR A 256 -11.14 15.16 3.25
CA THR A 256 -10.41 13.93 3.59
C THR A 256 -9.13 14.20 4.37
N PHE A 257 -8.38 15.27 4.06
CA PHE A 257 -7.09 15.54 4.73
C PHE A 257 -7.13 16.72 5.72
N ALA A 258 -8.25 17.44 5.79
CA ALA A 258 -8.45 18.56 6.71
C ALA A 258 -9.06 18.16 8.06
N SER A 259 -9.45 16.89 8.24
CA SER A 259 -10.05 16.40 9.48
C SER A 259 -9.07 15.57 10.31
N GLU A 260 -9.46 15.29 11.55
CA GLU A 260 -8.80 14.26 12.34
C GLU A 260 -8.93 12.89 11.65
N THR A 261 -7.99 11.98 11.98
CA THR A 261 -8.05 10.59 11.53
C THR A 261 -9.30 9.94 12.10
N SER A 262 -10.26 9.63 11.24
CA SER A 262 -11.57 9.11 11.64
C SER A 262 -11.51 7.70 12.23
N THR A 263 -10.69 6.83 11.65
CA THR A 263 -10.47 5.45 12.10
C THR A 263 -9.00 5.11 11.94
N HIS A 264 -8.35 4.72 13.03
CA HIS A 264 -6.96 4.25 13.00
C HIS A 264 -6.90 2.79 12.54
N ILE A 265 -5.80 2.43 11.87
CA ILE A 265 -5.50 1.04 11.54
C ILE A 265 -5.30 0.25 12.83
N ASP A 266 -6.06 -0.82 12.99
CA ASP A 266 -5.88 -1.79 14.06
C ASP A 266 -4.74 -2.75 13.68
N PRO A 267 -3.60 -2.75 14.42
CA PRO A 267 -2.48 -3.64 14.12
C PRO A 267 -2.79 -5.11 14.35
N ASP A 268 -3.84 -5.43 15.13
CA ASP A 268 -4.27 -6.79 15.44
C ASP A 268 -5.35 -7.31 14.47
N ALA A 269 -5.78 -6.47 13.50
CA ALA A 269 -6.76 -6.87 12.50
C ALA A 269 -6.23 -8.00 11.59
N THR A 270 -7.10 -8.96 11.26
CA THR A 270 -6.76 -10.10 10.39
C THR A 270 -6.51 -9.70 8.93
N ALA A 271 -7.05 -8.55 8.54
CA ALA A 271 -6.91 -7.92 7.22
C ALA A 271 -7.34 -6.45 7.34
N VAL A 272 -6.79 -5.57 6.50
CA VAL A 272 -7.16 -4.14 6.48
C VAL A 272 -7.41 -3.68 5.05
N CYS A 273 -8.54 -3.02 4.82
CA CYS A 273 -8.89 -2.36 3.55
C CYS A 273 -9.19 -0.88 3.78
N ILE A 274 -8.49 -0.01 3.07
CA ILE A 274 -8.82 1.40 2.93
C ILE A 274 -9.68 1.55 1.68
N ASP A 275 -10.97 1.76 1.91
CA ASP A 275 -12.00 1.95 0.89
C ASP A 275 -12.11 3.42 0.54
N ILE A 276 -11.85 3.76 -0.73
CA ILE A 276 -11.88 5.11 -1.29
C ILE A 276 -12.85 5.20 -2.49
N SER A 277 -13.81 4.27 -2.55
CA SER A 277 -14.83 4.20 -3.61
C SER A 277 -15.93 5.26 -3.49
#